data_AF-A0A1H0J012-F1
#
_entry.id   AF-A0A1H0J012-F1
#
_cell.length_a   1.000
_cell.length_b   1.000
_cell.length_c   1.000
_cell.angle_alpha   90.00
_cell.angle_beta   90.00
_cell.angle_gamma   90.00
#
_symmetry.space_group_name_H-M   'P 1'
#
loop_
_entity.id
_entity.type
_entity.pdbx_description
1 polymer ?
#
loop_
_entity_poly.entity_id
_entity_poly.type
_entity_poly.pdbx_seq_one_letter_code
_entity_poly.pdbx_strand_id
1 'polypeptide(L)'
;MLKRYGSIAFTGITLLFSSVTHSSEQLPENFSEYEWLVDGAREVINKEVEFAPVTSCFDLNRNFAGQTTSSIQKERAWEDYEGKVIPLTGIVEEVRSIPMSDDYLAFFKCTNSESFIVDFQVTIPGEMEDYAFDLTPGDRKEVFVRLDDYGEMMGVSTSIDSFNIDKGNGENCFAYLNHIDRATGNYGYECYNAEQMSGFTVLNSENGASQIYGTIRLGEENSASIIAQHESQDFYTMILDDRLKPSIYFSANEEQCQLQNITSEEKQEWIRENIKGMKDRLISVEDEENINEWYIKKQELISSLNNEDYTCEQKQALRLAIFSLYNTAFEEEGLETIRERATKLEE
;
A
#
# COMPACT_ATOMS: atom_id res chain seq x y z
N MET A 1 -12.55 -28.83 -59.66
CA MET A 1 -11.34 -29.67 -59.56
C MET A 1 -10.43 -29.05 -58.52
N LEU A 2 -10.31 -29.73 -57.38
CA LEU A 2 -9.31 -29.43 -56.34
C LEU A 2 -7.90 -29.71 -56.87
N LYS A 3 -6.93 -28.88 -56.48
CA LYS A 3 -5.53 -29.30 -56.39
C LYS A 3 -5.04 -29.09 -54.96
N ARG A 4 -4.85 -30.21 -54.27
CA ARG A 4 -4.05 -30.39 -53.06
C ARG A 4 -2.63 -30.80 -53.48
N TYR A 5 -1.64 -30.17 -52.87
CA TYR A 5 -0.34 -30.69 -52.43
C TYR A 5 0.04 -29.72 -51.28
N GLY A 6 0.29 -30.08 -50.02
CA GLY A 6 0.78 -31.31 -49.42
C GLY A 6 2.19 -31.04 -48.89
N SER A 7 2.36 -30.79 -47.59
CA SER A 7 3.47 -31.32 -46.78
C SER A 7 3.33 -30.95 -45.29
N ILE A 8 3.91 -31.80 -44.45
CA ILE A 8 3.79 -31.92 -42.98
C ILE A 8 5.05 -31.34 -42.31
N ALA A 9 4.90 -30.64 -41.18
CA ALA A 9 5.77 -30.65 -39.98
C ALA A 9 5.27 -29.55 -39.01
N PHE A 10 4.72 -29.87 -37.83
CA PHE A 10 5.37 -30.12 -36.52
C PHE A 10 5.91 -28.86 -35.80
N THR A 11 5.59 -28.81 -34.51
CA THR A 11 6.06 -27.94 -33.41
C THR A 11 5.61 -26.48 -33.35
N GLY A 12 5.08 -26.10 -32.18
CA GLY A 12 4.89 -24.71 -31.78
C GLY A 12 3.90 -24.51 -30.64
N ILE A 13 4.11 -25.23 -29.53
CA ILE A 13 3.75 -24.85 -28.14
C ILE A 13 2.49 -23.99 -28.02
N THR A 14 1.39 -24.64 -27.64
CA THR A 14 0.30 -24.00 -26.91
C THR A 14 0.94 -23.20 -25.78
N LEU A 15 0.85 -21.87 -25.84
CA LEU A 15 1.05 -21.01 -24.69
C LEU A 15 0.02 -21.46 -23.66
N LEU A 16 0.45 -22.36 -22.78
CA LEU A 16 0.00 -22.39 -21.40
C LEU A 16 0.30 -20.97 -20.89
N PHE A 17 -0.66 -20.07 -21.05
CA PHE A 17 -0.91 -19.12 -19.99
C PHE A 17 -1.30 -20.01 -18.80
N SER A 18 -0.30 -20.46 -18.06
CA SER A 18 -0.46 -20.61 -16.63
C SER A 18 -0.81 -19.21 -16.14
N SER A 19 -2.09 -18.84 -16.23
CA SER A 19 -2.69 -18.12 -15.13
C SER A 19 -2.25 -18.92 -13.92
N VAL A 20 -1.37 -18.33 -13.11
CA VAL A 20 -1.22 -18.75 -11.73
C VAL A 20 -2.64 -18.72 -11.22
N THR A 21 -3.26 -19.90 -11.17
CA THR A 21 -4.47 -20.13 -10.43
C THR A 21 -4.11 -19.66 -9.04
N HIS A 22 -4.45 -18.40 -8.75
CA HIS A 22 -4.57 -17.92 -7.40
C HIS A 22 -5.57 -18.91 -6.82
N SER A 23 -5.04 -19.86 -6.05
CA SER A 23 -5.84 -20.54 -5.06
C SER A 23 -6.70 -19.44 -4.44
N SER A 24 -8.02 -19.55 -4.54
CA SER A 24 -8.89 -18.64 -3.82
C SER A 24 -8.56 -18.85 -2.36
N GLU A 25 -7.64 -18.05 -1.83
CA GLU A 25 -7.44 -17.81 -0.41
C GLU A 25 -8.69 -17.10 0.08
N GLN A 26 -9.83 -17.81 0.04
CA GLN A 26 -11.03 -17.33 0.69
C GLN A 26 -10.62 -17.15 2.15
N LEU A 27 -10.65 -15.89 2.58
CA LEU A 27 -10.51 -15.55 3.98
C LEU A 27 -11.49 -16.38 4.82
N PRO A 28 -11.15 -16.72 6.07
CA PRO A 28 -12.13 -17.31 6.97
C PRO A 28 -13.39 -16.42 7.00
N GLU A 29 -14.57 -17.01 7.20
CA GLU A 29 -15.86 -16.31 7.09
C GLU A 29 -15.90 -14.97 7.84
N ASN A 30 -15.33 -14.92 9.04
CA ASN A 30 -15.24 -13.72 9.88
C ASN A 30 -14.39 -12.57 9.29
N PHE A 31 -13.55 -12.86 8.29
CA PHE A 31 -12.69 -11.90 7.62
C PHE A 31 -13.14 -11.59 6.19
N SER A 32 -14.10 -12.35 5.64
CA SER A 32 -14.53 -12.23 4.25
C SER A 32 -15.06 -10.84 3.89
N GLU A 33 -15.73 -10.15 4.82
CA GLU A 33 -16.20 -8.77 4.60
C GLU A 33 -15.06 -7.73 4.48
N TYR A 34 -13.83 -8.11 4.83
CA TYR A 34 -12.62 -7.29 4.76
C TYR A 34 -11.67 -7.72 3.63
N GLU A 35 -12.10 -8.60 2.73
CA GLU A 35 -11.29 -9.05 1.59
C GLU A 35 -10.79 -7.88 0.73
N TRP A 36 -11.63 -6.85 0.57
CA TRP A 36 -11.27 -5.63 -0.14
C TRP A 36 -10.07 -4.88 0.47
N LEU A 37 -9.80 -5.02 1.77
CA LEU A 37 -8.58 -4.45 2.37
C LEU A 37 -7.32 -5.20 1.91
N VAL A 38 -7.41 -6.52 1.69
CA VAL A 38 -6.33 -7.32 1.09
C VAL A 38 -6.07 -6.84 -0.32
N ASP A 39 -7.14 -6.71 -1.11
CA ASP A 39 -7.04 -6.31 -2.52
C ASP A 39 -6.51 -4.87 -2.66
N GLY A 40 -6.96 -3.95 -1.81
CA GLY A 40 -6.42 -2.59 -1.77
C GLY A 40 -4.95 -2.53 -1.36
N ALA A 41 -4.52 -3.33 -0.39
CA ALA A 41 -3.10 -3.42 -0.03
C ALA A 41 -2.26 -3.96 -1.20
N ARG A 42 -2.74 -4.97 -1.93
CA ARG A 42 -2.11 -5.50 -3.14
C ARG A 42 -2.03 -4.46 -4.26
N GLU A 43 -3.08 -3.67 -4.44
CA GLU A 43 -3.09 -2.58 -5.43
C GLU A 43 -2.00 -1.54 -5.10
N VAL A 44 -1.83 -1.18 -3.82
CA VAL A 44 -0.78 -0.25 -3.38
C VAL A 44 0.63 -0.81 -3.65
N ILE A 45 0.85 -2.11 -3.44
CA ILE A 45 2.12 -2.78 -3.82
C ILE A 45 2.36 -2.63 -5.33
N ASN A 46 1.37 -3.00 -6.13
CA ASN A 46 1.51 -3.05 -7.59
C ASN A 46 1.66 -1.67 -8.24
N LYS A 47 1.16 -0.61 -7.58
CA LYS A 47 1.19 0.76 -8.11
C LYS A 47 2.58 1.40 -8.08
N GLU A 48 3.53 0.87 -7.29
CA GLU A 48 4.91 1.37 -7.10
C GLU A 48 5.02 2.91 -7.19
N VAL A 49 4.71 3.61 -6.09
CA VAL A 49 4.68 5.07 -6.08
C VAL A 49 6.09 5.66 -6.09
N GLU A 50 6.45 6.29 -7.20
CA GLU A 50 7.69 7.08 -7.29
C GLU A 50 7.46 8.55 -6.92
N PHE A 51 8.38 9.13 -6.16
CA PHE A 51 8.35 10.54 -5.79
C PHE A 51 9.22 11.39 -6.71
N ALA A 52 8.67 12.49 -7.21
CA ALA A 52 9.44 13.45 -8.00
C ALA A 52 10.51 14.14 -7.13
N PRO A 53 11.58 14.73 -7.70
CA PRO A 53 12.56 15.52 -6.93
C PRO A 53 11.90 16.62 -6.09
N VAL A 54 12.47 16.89 -4.91
CA VAL A 54 11.96 17.95 -4.01
C VAL A 54 12.11 19.30 -4.71
N THR A 55 10.99 20.00 -4.92
CA THR A 55 10.95 21.33 -5.50
C THR A 55 9.76 22.11 -4.97
N SER A 56 9.84 23.43 -4.99
CA SER A 56 8.68 24.28 -4.70
C SER A 56 7.75 24.35 -5.93
N CYS A 57 6.48 24.65 -5.69
CA CYS A 57 5.51 24.96 -6.75
C CYS A 57 6.06 26.05 -7.69
N PHE A 58 6.63 27.12 -7.13
CA PHE A 58 7.17 28.24 -7.88
C PHE A 58 8.31 27.81 -8.80
N ASP A 59 9.26 27.03 -8.28
CA ASP A 59 10.41 26.56 -9.06
C ASP A 59 9.99 25.56 -10.13
N LEU A 60 9.04 24.68 -9.81
CA LEU A 60 8.47 23.73 -10.76
C LEU A 60 7.83 24.48 -11.94
N ASN A 61 6.96 25.45 -11.66
CA ASN A 61 6.34 26.27 -12.69
C ASN A 61 7.40 27.05 -13.51
N ARG A 62 8.36 27.71 -12.84
CA ARG A 62 9.41 28.47 -13.50
C ARG A 62 10.24 27.63 -14.46
N ASN A 63 10.54 26.38 -14.09
CA ASN A 63 11.37 25.48 -14.88
C ASN A 63 10.66 24.95 -16.13
N PHE A 64 9.36 24.68 -16.04
CA PHE A 64 8.61 23.98 -17.09
C PHE A 64 7.63 24.88 -17.85
N ALA A 65 6.90 25.76 -17.16
CA ALA A 65 6.00 26.73 -17.79
C ALA A 65 6.69 28.05 -18.15
N GLY A 66 7.77 28.41 -17.46
CA GLY A 66 8.52 29.66 -17.72
C GLY A 66 9.27 29.67 -19.06
N GLN A 67 9.59 30.88 -19.55
CA GLN A 67 10.37 31.07 -20.81
C GLN A 67 11.90 30.98 -20.63
N THR A 68 12.36 30.59 -19.44
CA THR A 68 13.79 30.69 -19.07
C THR A 68 14.65 29.52 -19.58
N THR A 69 14.03 28.46 -20.07
CA THR A 69 14.65 27.20 -20.51
C THR A 69 14.15 26.83 -21.91
N SER A 70 15.01 26.26 -22.74
CA SER A 70 14.60 25.78 -24.08
C SER A 70 13.75 24.52 -23.97
N SER A 71 12.86 24.27 -24.94
CA SER A 71 11.98 23.09 -24.95
C SER A 71 12.73 21.77 -24.77
N ILE A 72 13.90 21.60 -25.43
CA ILE A 72 14.74 20.39 -25.29
C ILE A 72 15.28 20.23 -23.86
N GLN A 73 15.60 21.34 -23.16
CA GLN A 73 16.05 21.26 -21.77
C GLN A 73 14.89 20.94 -20.84
N LYS A 74 13.68 21.45 -21.12
CA LYS A 74 12.47 21.13 -20.36
C LYS A 74 12.11 19.66 -20.51
N GLU A 75 12.08 19.12 -21.72
CA GLU A 75 11.80 17.70 -21.98
C GLU A 75 12.75 16.78 -21.19
N ARG A 76 14.07 17.02 -21.27
CA ARG A 76 15.06 16.22 -20.54
C ARG A 76 14.92 16.33 -19.02
N ALA A 77 14.60 17.52 -18.51
CA ALA A 77 14.39 17.69 -17.08
C ALA A 77 13.06 17.06 -16.63
N TRP A 78 12.05 17.02 -17.49
CA TRP A 78 10.74 16.45 -17.19
C TRP A 78 10.78 14.93 -17.01
N GLU A 79 11.75 14.22 -17.61
CA GLU A 79 11.98 12.78 -17.37
C GLU A 79 12.13 12.45 -15.87
N ASP A 80 12.64 13.39 -15.06
CA ASP A 80 12.76 13.20 -13.61
C ASP A 80 11.43 13.36 -12.86
N TYR A 81 10.38 13.91 -13.50
CA TYR A 81 9.10 14.31 -12.91
C TYR A 81 7.90 13.56 -13.50
N GLU A 82 7.92 13.23 -14.79
CA GLU A 82 6.81 12.62 -15.52
C GLU A 82 6.27 11.38 -14.81
N GLY A 83 4.97 11.37 -14.55
CA GLY A 83 4.28 10.26 -13.89
C GLY A 83 4.62 10.11 -12.41
N LYS A 84 5.43 10.97 -11.79
CA LYS A 84 5.80 10.87 -10.36
C LYS A 84 4.94 11.76 -9.49
N VAL A 85 4.91 11.42 -8.20
CA VAL A 85 4.08 12.09 -7.20
C VAL A 85 4.86 13.20 -6.48
N ILE A 86 4.19 14.33 -6.25
CA ILE A 86 4.74 15.47 -5.51
C ILE A 86 3.66 16.18 -4.67
N PRO A 87 3.99 16.60 -3.43
CA PRO A 87 3.16 17.55 -2.73
C PRO A 87 3.32 18.96 -3.33
N LEU A 88 2.24 19.58 -3.76
CA LEU A 88 2.21 20.96 -4.23
C LEU A 88 1.34 21.81 -3.30
N THR A 89 1.86 22.97 -2.92
CA THR A 89 1.08 23.98 -2.19
C THR A 89 0.79 25.16 -3.10
N GLY A 90 -0.48 25.52 -3.24
CA GLY A 90 -0.95 26.66 -4.03
C GLY A 90 -2.15 27.36 -3.39
N ILE A 91 -2.53 28.50 -3.97
CA ILE A 91 -3.77 29.21 -3.71
C ILE A 91 -4.77 28.79 -4.79
N VAL A 92 -5.95 28.32 -4.39
CA VAL A 92 -7.03 27.96 -5.31
C VAL A 92 -7.51 29.23 -6.01
N GLU A 93 -7.53 29.26 -7.33
CA GLU A 93 -8.05 30.38 -8.11
C GLU A 93 -9.48 30.11 -8.59
N GLU A 94 -9.72 28.91 -9.10
CA GLU A 94 -10.99 28.50 -9.70
C GLU A 94 -11.10 26.97 -9.68
N VAL A 95 -12.33 26.47 -9.53
CA VAL A 95 -12.67 25.06 -9.77
C VAL A 95 -13.81 25.02 -10.76
N ARG A 96 -13.71 24.17 -11.78
CA ARG A 96 -14.72 24.01 -12.83
C ARG A 96 -14.94 22.55 -13.16
N SER A 97 -16.15 22.18 -13.55
CA SER A 97 -16.40 20.87 -14.17
C SER A 97 -15.80 20.81 -15.57
N ILE A 98 -15.37 19.62 -15.98
CA ILE A 98 -14.85 19.38 -17.33
C ILE A 98 -16.04 19.06 -18.25
N PRO A 99 -16.32 19.82 -19.32
CA PRO A 99 -17.57 19.69 -20.10
C PRO A 99 -17.81 18.36 -20.85
N MET A 100 -16.95 17.35 -20.68
CA MET A 100 -17.02 16.06 -21.37
C MET A 100 -16.57 14.87 -20.50
N SER A 101 -16.29 15.10 -19.22
CA SER A 101 -16.09 14.05 -18.23
C SER A 101 -16.87 14.42 -16.95
N ASP A 102 -17.04 13.46 -16.05
CA ASP A 102 -17.64 13.74 -14.74
C ASP A 102 -16.60 14.35 -13.77
N ASP A 103 -15.39 14.65 -14.26
CA ASP A 103 -14.28 15.18 -13.47
C ASP A 103 -14.34 16.70 -13.31
N TYR A 104 -13.55 17.17 -12.36
CA TYR A 104 -13.34 18.58 -12.05
C TYR A 104 -11.89 18.98 -12.33
N LEU A 105 -11.70 20.25 -12.65
CA LEU A 105 -10.39 20.86 -12.84
C LEU A 105 -10.25 22.03 -11.87
N ALA A 106 -9.31 21.90 -10.94
CA ALA A 106 -8.96 22.94 -9.99
C ALA A 106 -7.68 23.65 -10.44
N PHE A 107 -7.69 24.96 -10.39
CA PHE A 107 -6.60 25.83 -10.81
C PHE A 107 -5.91 26.45 -9.61
N PHE A 108 -4.59 26.40 -9.60
CA PHE A 108 -3.78 26.88 -8.49
C PHE A 108 -2.72 27.88 -8.95
N LYS A 109 -2.45 28.86 -8.07
CA LYS A 109 -1.28 29.73 -8.14
C LYS A 109 -0.29 29.43 -7.02
N CYS A 110 0.99 29.36 -7.35
CA CYS A 110 2.07 29.29 -6.39
C CYS A 110 2.20 30.64 -5.66
N THR A 111 2.54 30.60 -4.37
CA THR A 111 2.86 31.81 -3.63
C THR A 111 4.07 32.51 -4.25
N ASN A 112 3.97 33.83 -4.50
CA ASN A 112 4.97 34.66 -5.17
C ASN A 112 5.16 34.39 -6.68
N SER A 113 4.27 33.63 -7.33
CA SER A 113 4.29 33.54 -8.78
C SER A 113 3.90 34.85 -9.45
N GLU A 114 4.61 35.21 -10.52
CA GLU A 114 4.24 36.30 -11.43
C GLU A 114 3.34 35.82 -12.57
N SER A 115 2.99 34.52 -12.61
CA SER A 115 2.10 33.97 -13.63
C SER A 115 0.73 34.64 -13.60
N PHE A 116 0.29 35.11 -14.77
CA PHE A 116 -0.98 35.83 -14.91
C PHE A 116 -2.21 34.94 -14.78
N ILE A 117 -2.09 33.65 -15.13
CA ILE A 117 -3.25 32.76 -15.34
C ILE A 117 -3.25 31.64 -14.30
N VAL A 118 -2.40 30.64 -14.43
CA VAL A 118 -2.38 29.43 -13.59
C VAL A 118 -0.95 28.92 -13.50
N ASP A 119 -0.53 28.42 -12.33
CA ASP A 119 0.78 27.78 -12.18
C ASP A 119 0.73 26.26 -12.32
N PHE A 120 -0.32 25.64 -11.78
CA PHE A 120 -0.61 24.23 -12.00
C PHE A 120 -2.11 23.98 -11.91
N GLN A 121 -2.57 22.94 -12.58
CA GLN A 121 -3.94 22.47 -12.57
C GLN A 121 -4.01 21.05 -12.02
N VAL A 122 -5.05 20.76 -11.25
CA VAL A 122 -5.30 19.45 -10.65
C VAL A 122 -6.60 18.90 -11.22
N THR A 123 -6.51 17.76 -11.89
CA THR A 123 -7.66 16.98 -12.31
C THR A 123 -8.15 16.18 -11.11
N ILE A 124 -9.40 16.42 -10.71
CA ILE A 124 -10.06 15.78 -9.58
C ILE A 124 -11.12 14.84 -10.14
N PRO A 125 -11.02 13.53 -9.88
CA PRO A 125 -11.99 12.54 -10.34
C PRO A 125 -13.42 12.87 -9.89
N GLY A 126 -14.41 12.55 -10.73
CA GLY A 126 -15.83 12.83 -10.44
C GLY A 126 -16.34 12.22 -9.13
N GLU A 127 -15.78 11.09 -8.71
CA GLU A 127 -16.07 10.45 -7.41
C GLU A 127 -15.72 11.34 -6.21
N MET A 128 -14.87 12.35 -6.40
CA MET A 128 -14.45 13.33 -5.40
C MET A 128 -15.11 14.71 -5.59
N GLU A 129 -16.38 14.73 -6.01
CA GLU A 129 -17.17 15.95 -6.23
C GLU A 129 -17.18 16.89 -5.00
N ASP A 130 -17.46 16.39 -3.79
CA ASP A 130 -17.50 17.29 -2.61
C ASP A 130 -16.11 17.88 -2.29
N TYR A 131 -15.02 17.14 -2.51
CA TYR A 131 -13.66 17.67 -2.40
C TYR A 131 -13.42 18.80 -3.39
N ALA A 132 -13.88 18.66 -4.64
CA ALA A 132 -13.81 19.74 -5.62
C ALA A 132 -14.62 20.98 -5.19
N PHE A 133 -15.78 20.80 -4.56
CA PHE A 133 -16.57 21.90 -4.02
C PHE A 133 -15.96 22.56 -2.78
N ASP A 134 -15.26 21.79 -1.94
CA ASP A 134 -14.58 22.29 -0.74
C ASP A 134 -13.34 23.14 -1.07
N LEU A 135 -12.80 23.03 -2.28
CA LEU A 135 -11.73 23.89 -2.78
C LEU A 135 -12.26 25.29 -3.09
N THR A 136 -12.24 26.15 -2.07
CA THR A 136 -12.72 27.53 -2.16
C THR A 136 -11.65 28.47 -2.77
N PRO A 137 -12.00 29.30 -3.77
CA PRO A 137 -11.09 30.31 -4.29
C PRO A 137 -10.51 31.24 -3.22
N GLY A 138 -9.20 31.45 -3.25
CA GLY A 138 -8.43 32.20 -2.27
C GLY A 138 -7.85 31.36 -1.14
N ASP A 139 -8.29 30.10 -0.97
CA ASP A 139 -7.71 29.22 0.03
C ASP A 139 -6.33 28.74 -0.38
N ARG A 140 -5.41 28.73 0.59
CA ARG A 140 -4.14 28.05 0.44
C ARG A 140 -4.33 26.57 0.78
N LYS A 141 -4.03 25.68 -0.16
CA LYS A 141 -4.15 24.22 0.00
C LYS A 141 -2.86 23.53 -0.41
N GLU A 142 -2.54 22.47 0.31
CA GLU A 142 -1.56 21.47 -0.10
C GLU A 142 -2.31 20.29 -0.72
N VAL A 143 -1.83 19.81 -1.85
CA VAL A 143 -2.39 18.69 -2.60
C VAL A 143 -1.28 17.71 -2.95
N PHE A 144 -1.59 16.41 -2.93
CA PHE A 144 -0.67 15.35 -3.33
C PHE A 144 -1.08 14.85 -4.70
N VAL A 145 -0.25 15.11 -5.70
CA VAL A 145 -0.64 14.95 -7.11
C VAL A 145 0.43 14.22 -7.90
N ARG A 146 -0.02 13.50 -8.93
CA ARG A 146 0.84 12.92 -9.95
C ARG A 146 1.04 13.93 -11.08
N LEU A 147 2.27 14.06 -11.55
CA LEU A 147 2.64 14.98 -12.62
C LEU A 147 2.36 14.35 -13.97
N ASP A 148 1.39 14.88 -14.71
CA ASP A 148 0.97 14.30 -15.99
C ASP A 148 1.76 14.90 -17.17
N ASP A 149 1.78 16.23 -17.25
CA ASP A 149 2.38 16.97 -18.37
C ASP A 149 2.67 18.43 -17.96
N TYR A 150 3.31 19.21 -18.84
CA TYR A 150 3.48 20.65 -18.67
C TYR A 150 3.18 21.42 -19.95
N GLY A 151 2.65 22.64 -19.80
CA GLY A 151 2.37 23.53 -20.90
C GLY A 151 2.84 24.96 -20.64
N GLU A 152 3.44 25.60 -21.64
CA GLU A 152 4.01 26.95 -21.51
C GLU A 152 2.99 28.03 -21.14
N MET A 153 1.69 27.81 -21.43
CA MET A 153 0.61 28.75 -21.06
C MET A 153 -0.28 28.25 -19.92
N MET A 154 -0.36 26.94 -19.72
CA MET A 154 -1.32 26.30 -18.82
C MET A 154 -0.70 25.86 -17.49
N GLY A 155 0.62 26.03 -17.33
CA GLY A 155 1.33 25.57 -16.15
C GLY A 155 1.61 24.07 -16.20
N VAL A 156 1.76 23.48 -15.02
CA VAL A 156 1.93 22.03 -14.87
C VAL A 156 0.56 21.36 -14.75
N SER A 157 0.32 20.32 -15.55
CA SER A 157 -0.88 19.49 -15.45
C SER A 157 -0.63 18.35 -14.49
N THR A 158 -1.58 18.14 -13.59
CA THR A 158 -1.50 17.11 -12.55
C THR A 158 -2.85 16.44 -12.33
N SER A 159 -2.81 15.27 -11.73
CA SER A 159 -3.99 14.48 -11.36
C SER A 159 -3.89 14.06 -9.90
N ILE A 160 -5.03 13.94 -9.22
CA ILE A 160 -5.07 13.28 -7.90
C ILE A 160 -4.62 11.84 -8.10
N ASP A 161 -3.62 11.40 -7.32
CA ASP A 161 -3.21 10.01 -7.36
C ASP A 161 -4.21 9.16 -6.59
N SER A 162 -4.96 8.33 -7.32
CA SER A 162 -6.03 7.51 -6.74
C SER A 162 -6.17 6.14 -7.40
N PHE A 163 -7.00 5.31 -6.80
CA PHE A 163 -7.49 4.04 -7.34
C PHE A 163 -8.83 3.69 -6.71
N ASN A 164 -9.55 2.74 -7.31
CA ASN A 164 -10.88 2.33 -6.85
C ASN A 164 -10.88 0.84 -6.51
N ILE A 165 -11.43 0.49 -5.35
CA ILE A 165 -11.57 -0.89 -4.85
C ILE A 165 -13.03 -1.18 -4.51
N ASP A 166 -13.57 -2.28 -5.02
CA ASP A 166 -14.89 -2.78 -4.65
C ASP A 166 -14.85 -3.32 -3.21
N LYS A 167 -15.64 -2.74 -2.32
CA LYS A 167 -15.74 -3.18 -0.92
C LYS A 167 -16.63 -4.42 -0.76
N GLY A 168 -17.28 -4.85 -1.84
CA GLY A 168 -18.42 -5.74 -1.80
C GLY A 168 -19.70 -4.98 -1.45
N ASN A 169 -20.84 -5.67 -1.54
CA ASN A 169 -22.17 -5.13 -1.22
C ASN A 169 -22.62 -3.91 -2.04
N GLY A 170 -21.93 -3.62 -3.16
CA GLY A 170 -22.24 -2.49 -4.04
C GLY A 170 -21.63 -1.16 -3.58
N GLU A 171 -20.74 -1.18 -2.59
CA GLU A 171 -19.95 -0.02 -2.17
C GLU A 171 -18.54 -0.07 -2.75
N ASN A 172 -17.95 1.10 -2.97
CA ASN A 172 -16.59 1.25 -3.47
C ASN A 172 -15.77 2.15 -2.53
N CYS A 173 -14.50 1.81 -2.33
CA CYS A 173 -13.51 2.72 -1.74
C CYS A 173 -12.78 3.42 -2.90
N PHE A 174 -13.02 4.72 -3.05
CA PHE A 174 -12.19 5.56 -3.90
C PHE A 174 -10.99 6.06 -3.09
N ALA A 175 -9.88 5.32 -3.14
CA ALA A 175 -8.69 5.61 -2.37
C ALA A 175 -7.86 6.70 -3.06
N TYR A 176 -7.62 7.82 -2.38
CA TYR A 176 -6.80 8.93 -2.90
C TYR A 176 -5.61 9.20 -1.98
N LEU A 177 -4.48 9.57 -2.56
CA LEU A 177 -3.27 9.86 -1.81
C LEU A 177 -3.47 11.13 -0.98
N ASN A 178 -3.41 10.98 0.34
CA ASN A 178 -3.70 12.06 1.29
C ASN A 178 -2.49 12.43 2.16
N HIS A 179 -1.39 11.67 2.08
CA HIS A 179 -0.22 11.88 2.91
C HIS A 179 1.06 11.36 2.23
N ILE A 180 2.14 12.13 2.37
CA ILE A 180 3.51 11.74 2.02
C ILE A 180 4.46 12.28 3.09
N ASP A 181 5.28 11.41 3.67
CA ASP A 181 6.48 11.78 4.43
C ASP A 181 7.71 11.38 3.63
N ARG A 182 8.35 12.37 3.00
CA ARG A 182 9.52 12.15 2.15
C ARG A 182 10.78 11.78 2.93
N ALA A 183 10.85 12.05 4.24
CA ALA A 183 12.04 11.74 5.03
C ALA A 183 12.17 10.24 5.26
N THR A 184 11.04 9.59 5.53
CA THR A 184 10.93 8.15 5.72
C THR A 184 10.57 7.41 4.43
N GLY A 185 9.99 8.12 3.46
CA GLY A 185 9.39 7.52 2.27
C GLY A 185 7.98 6.97 2.53
N ASN A 186 7.38 7.26 3.69
CA ASN A 186 6.02 6.81 4.01
C ASN A 186 4.99 7.56 3.19
N TYR A 187 3.88 6.90 2.87
CA TYR A 187 2.76 7.54 2.18
C TYR A 187 1.44 6.82 2.47
N GLY A 188 0.33 7.55 2.34
CA GLY A 188 -0.99 7.06 2.71
C GLY A 188 -2.07 7.44 1.71
N TYR A 189 -2.95 6.48 1.46
CA TYR A 189 -4.22 6.64 0.76
C TYR A 189 -5.38 6.57 1.74
N GLU A 190 -6.41 7.37 1.52
CA GLU A 190 -7.64 7.36 2.29
C GLU A 190 -8.83 7.11 1.37
N CYS A 191 -9.80 6.31 1.82
CA CYS A 191 -11.05 6.13 1.10
C CYS A 191 -11.88 7.41 1.21
N TYR A 192 -12.16 8.02 0.06
CA TYR A 192 -13.00 9.19 -0.03
C TYR A 192 -14.46 8.88 0.40
N ASN A 193 -15.07 9.82 1.13
CA ASN A 193 -16.46 9.77 1.61
C ASN A 193 -16.86 8.48 2.33
N ALA A 194 -15.90 7.82 2.99
CA ALA A 194 -16.20 6.70 3.87
C ALA A 194 -16.73 7.24 5.22
N GLU A 195 -17.90 6.77 5.66
CA GLU A 195 -18.42 7.07 7.01
C GLU A 195 -17.43 6.65 8.12
N GLN A 196 -16.54 5.71 7.76
CA GLN A 196 -15.52 5.13 8.60
C GLN A 196 -14.14 5.56 8.11
N MET A 197 -13.24 5.92 9.02
CA MET A 197 -11.85 6.17 8.65
C MET A 197 -11.24 4.87 8.11
N SER A 198 -10.98 4.83 6.80
CA SER A 198 -10.37 3.68 6.13
C SER A 198 -9.37 4.11 5.08
N GLY A 199 -8.33 3.33 4.91
CA GLY A 199 -7.25 3.67 3.99
C GLY A 199 -6.10 2.68 4.02
N PHE A 200 -5.05 3.01 3.27
CA PHE A 200 -3.87 2.18 3.06
C PHE A 200 -2.62 3.01 3.29
N THR A 201 -1.70 2.55 4.12
CA THR A 201 -0.46 3.28 4.42
C THR A 201 0.74 2.40 4.16
N VAL A 202 1.72 2.93 3.42
CA VAL A 202 3.04 2.32 3.26
C VAL A 202 3.98 2.94 4.29
N LEU A 203 4.55 2.09 5.13
CA LEU A 203 5.55 2.43 6.13
C LEU A 203 6.89 1.83 5.70
N ASN A 204 7.90 2.67 5.60
CA ASN A 204 9.27 2.33 5.32
C ASN A 204 10.10 2.63 6.57
N SER A 205 10.93 1.69 6.98
CA SER A 205 11.85 1.83 8.10
C SER A 205 13.22 2.31 7.64
N GLU A 206 14.02 2.85 8.57
CA GLU A 206 15.42 3.24 8.29
C GLU A 206 16.31 2.05 7.91
N ASN A 207 15.93 0.84 8.32
CA ASN A 207 16.65 -0.40 7.98
C ASN A 207 16.27 -0.98 6.60
N GLY A 208 15.45 -0.26 5.82
CA GLY A 208 15.10 -0.63 4.44
C GLY A 208 13.95 -1.62 4.32
N ALA A 209 13.24 -1.92 5.42
CA ALA A 209 12.03 -2.73 5.39
C ALA A 209 10.81 -1.89 5.02
N SER A 210 9.79 -2.54 4.44
CA SER A 210 8.56 -1.88 4.00
C SER A 210 7.33 -2.70 4.36
N GLN A 211 6.35 -2.06 4.98
CA GLN A 211 5.08 -2.62 5.42
C GLN A 211 3.91 -1.83 4.84
N ILE A 212 2.81 -2.52 4.56
CA ILE A 212 1.58 -1.89 4.06
C ILE A 212 0.44 -2.23 5.00
N TYR A 213 -0.22 -1.18 5.48
CA TYR A 213 -1.31 -1.23 6.42
C TYR A 213 -2.60 -0.84 5.72
N GLY A 214 -3.49 -1.80 5.47
CA GLY A 214 -4.89 -1.49 5.17
C GLY A 214 -5.68 -1.42 6.46
N THR A 215 -6.43 -0.35 6.71
CA THR A 215 -7.17 -0.19 7.97
C THR A 215 -8.58 0.31 7.73
N ILE A 216 -9.50 -0.10 8.60
CA ILE A 216 -10.84 0.48 8.70
C ILE A 216 -11.25 0.57 10.16
N ARG A 217 -11.82 1.71 10.54
CA ARG A 217 -12.40 1.93 11.86
C ARG A 217 -13.89 1.60 11.86
N LEU A 218 -14.28 0.56 12.57
CA LEU A 218 -15.66 0.05 12.61
C LEU A 218 -16.52 0.74 13.71
N GLY A 219 -15.88 1.47 14.63
CA GLY A 219 -16.52 2.16 15.74
C GLY A 219 -15.52 2.98 16.58
N GLU A 220 -15.90 3.45 17.77
CA GLU A 220 -14.98 4.22 18.61
C GLU A 220 -13.73 3.41 18.99
N GLU A 221 -13.91 2.13 19.31
CA GLU A 221 -12.87 1.22 19.79
C GLU A 221 -12.57 0.05 18.82
N ASN A 222 -13.36 -0.10 17.76
CA ASN A 222 -13.28 -1.24 16.86
C ASN A 222 -12.54 -0.90 15.57
N SER A 223 -11.75 -1.85 15.09
CA SER A 223 -11.08 -1.73 13.80
C SER A 223 -10.81 -3.09 13.18
N ALA A 224 -10.73 -3.11 11.85
CA ALA A 224 -10.07 -4.18 11.14
C ALA A 224 -8.80 -3.63 10.49
N SER A 225 -7.75 -4.44 10.47
CA SER A 225 -6.47 -4.05 9.89
C SER A 225 -5.85 -5.24 9.19
N ILE A 226 -5.26 -4.98 8.03
CA ILE A 226 -4.40 -5.91 7.33
C ILE A 226 -2.99 -5.32 7.25
N ILE A 227 -2.00 -6.18 7.42
CA ILE A 227 -0.59 -5.85 7.32
C ILE A 227 0.01 -6.82 6.31
N ALA A 228 0.42 -6.28 5.17
CA ALA A 228 1.14 -7.00 4.13
C ALA A 228 2.60 -6.53 4.11
N GLN A 229 3.53 -7.45 3.85
CA GLN A 229 4.92 -7.08 3.57
C GLN A 229 5.06 -6.88 2.06
N HIS A 230 5.79 -5.86 1.62
CA HIS A 230 5.92 -5.55 0.18
C HIS A 230 6.43 -6.74 -0.65
N GLU A 231 7.25 -7.61 -0.06
CA GLU A 231 7.90 -8.75 -0.72
C GLU A 231 7.24 -10.11 -0.43
N SER A 232 6.19 -10.15 0.41
CA SER A 232 5.49 -11.38 0.74
C SER A 232 4.08 -11.39 0.16
N GLN A 233 3.65 -12.54 -0.36
CA GLN A 233 2.23 -12.77 -0.68
C GLN A 233 1.40 -13.03 0.59
N ASP A 234 2.06 -13.37 1.70
CA ASP A 234 1.41 -13.58 2.99
C ASP A 234 1.02 -12.24 3.63
N PHE A 235 -0.16 -12.22 4.25
CA PHE A 235 -0.70 -11.08 4.96
C PHE A 235 -1.19 -11.49 6.36
N TYR A 236 -1.23 -10.51 7.24
CA TYR A 236 -1.79 -10.60 8.58
C TYR A 236 -3.06 -9.77 8.64
N THR A 237 -4.16 -10.34 9.10
CA THR A 237 -5.40 -9.60 9.34
C THR A 237 -5.81 -9.71 10.81
N MET A 238 -6.18 -8.58 11.40
CA MET A 238 -6.69 -8.47 12.76
C MET A 238 -8.02 -7.72 12.78
N ILE A 239 -8.99 -8.27 13.51
CA ILE A 239 -10.26 -7.60 13.82
C ILE A 239 -10.33 -7.42 15.34
N LEU A 240 -10.58 -6.19 15.78
CA LEU A 240 -10.90 -5.85 17.17
C LEU A 240 -12.41 -5.68 17.31
N ASP A 241 -13.03 -6.53 18.13
CA ASP A 241 -14.46 -6.42 18.47
C ASP A 241 -14.74 -5.27 19.45
N ASP A 242 -16.03 -5.02 19.73
CA ASP A 242 -16.57 -4.03 20.70
C ASP A 242 -15.97 -4.11 22.11
N ARG A 243 -15.24 -5.18 22.43
CA ARG A 243 -14.62 -5.42 23.73
C ARG A 243 -13.10 -5.45 23.63
N LEU A 244 -12.54 -4.93 22.54
CA LEU A 244 -11.12 -4.93 22.23
C LEU A 244 -10.51 -6.33 22.20
N LYS A 245 -11.31 -7.35 21.82
CA LYS A 245 -10.83 -8.72 21.72
C LYS A 245 -10.37 -8.98 20.29
N PRO A 246 -9.06 -9.23 20.09
CA PRO A 246 -8.53 -9.51 18.77
C PRO A 246 -8.91 -10.90 18.27
N SER A 247 -9.35 -10.94 17.02
CA SER A 247 -9.33 -12.11 16.15
C SER A 247 -8.26 -11.91 15.09
N ILE A 248 -7.36 -12.88 14.96
CA ILE A 248 -6.16 -12.77 14.12
C ILE A 248 -6.10 -13.94 13.13
N TYR A 249 -5.75 -13.62 11.90
CA TYR A 249 -5.50 -14.56 10.83
C TYR A 249 -4.21 -14.18 10.09
N PHE A 250 -3.34 -15.16 9.86
CA PHE A 250 -2.22 -15.05 8.93
C PHE A 250 -2.53 -15.90 7.70
N SER A 251 -2.44 -15.32 6.51
CA SER A 251 -2.54 -16.08 5.27
C SER A 251 -1.31 -16.95 5.06
N ALA A 252 -1.54 -18.14 4.50
CA ALA A 252 -0.55 -19.14 4.12
C ALA A 252 -1.26 -20.27 3.34
N ASN A 253 -0.49 -21.25 2.86
CA ASN A 253 -0.95 -22.45 2.12
C ASN A 253 -1.88 -23.42 2.91
N GLU A 254 -2.49 -23.02 4.02
CA GLU A 254 -3.21 -23.92 4.94
C GLU A 254 -4.61 -23.44 5.32
N GLU A 255 -5.39 -24.34 5.94
CA GLU A 255 -6.80 -24.18 6.30
C GLU A 255 -7.13 -22.85 7.02
N GLN A 256 -8.37 -22.38 6.83
CA GLN A 256 -8.96 -21.13 7.33
C GLN A 256 -9.12 -21.03 8.87
N CYS A 257 -8.10 -21.38 9.66
CA CYS A 257 -8.15 -21.22 11.12
C CYS A 257 -7.66 -19.83 11.58
N GLN A 258 -8.21 -19.34 12.70
CA GLN A 258 -7.87 -18.04 13.29
C GLN A 258 -7.56 -18.16 14.79
N LEU A 259 -6.76 -17.24 15.31
CA LEU A 259 -6.59 -17.08 16.75
C LEU A 259 -7.64 -16.09 17.28
N GLN A 260 -8.35 -16.48 18.33
CA GLN A 260 -9.32 -15.61 19.00
C GLN A 260 -8.91 -15.35 20.45
N ASN A 261 -9.29 -14.19 20.97
CA ASN A 261 -9.14 -13.83 22.39
C ASN A 261 -7.69 -13.94 22.89
N ILE A 262 -6.70 -13.56 22.07
CA ILE A 262 -5.27 -13.70 22.42
C ILE A 262 -4.84 -12.83 23.62
N THR A 263 -5.70 -11.92 24.08
CA THR A 263 -5.46 -11.08 25.26
C THR A 263 -5.81 -11.75 26.59
N SER A 264 -6.48 -12.91 26.59
CA SER A 264 -6.79 -13.63 27.82
C SER A 264 -5.53 -14.30 28.41
N GLU A 265 -5.40 -14.33 29.73
CA GLU A 265 -4.25 -14.98 30.40
C GLU A 265 -4.10 -16.45 29.99
N GLU A 266 -5.21 -17.17 29.85
CA GLU A 266 -5.24 -18.57 29.41
C GLU A 266 -4.68 -18.71 27.98
N LYS A 267 -5.12 -17.87 27.04
CA LYS A 267 -4.64 -17.95 25.66
C LYS A 267 -3.18 -17.49 25.56
N GLN A 268 -2.75 -16.50 26.35
CA GLN A 268 -1.35 -16.10 26.42
C GLN A 268 -0.44 -17.22 26.94
N GLU A 269 -0.84 -17.92 28.00
CA GLU A 269 -0.08 -19.06 28.51
C GLU A 269 -0.01 -20.19 27.48
N TRP A 270 -1.16 -20.52 26.86
CA TRP A 270 -1.20 -21.50 25.79
C TRP A 270 -0.28 -21.12 24.62
N ILE A 271 -0.25 -19.86 24.18
CA ILE A 271 0.66 -19.39 23.14
C ILE A 271 2.13 -19.60 23.55
N ARG A 272 2.50 -19.23 24.79
CA ARG A 272 3.88 -19.41 25.30
C ARG A 272 4.30 -20.88 25.30
N GLU A 273 3.44 -21.77 25.78
CA GLU A 273 3.71 -23.21 25.82
C GLU A 273 3.94 -23.80 24.43
N ASN A 274 3.16 -23.36 23.44
CA ASN A 274 3.27 -23.84 22.06
C ASN A 274 4.48 -23.29 21.32
N ILE A 275 4.98 -22.11 21.69
CA ILE A 275 6.20 -21.54 21.08
C ILE A 275 7.46 -22.13 21.71
N LYS A 276 7.41 -22.55 22.99
CA LYS A 276 8.59 -22.96 23.77
C LYS A 276 9.47 -24.00 23.07
N GLY A 277 8.88 -24.99 22.40
CA GLY A 277 9.62 -26.06 21.71
C GLY A 277 10.27 -25.64 20.38
N MET A 278 9.86 -24.50 19.81
CA MET A 278 10.32 -24.00 18.50
C MET A 278 11.08 -22.68 18.60
N LYS A 279 11.07 -22.05 19.77
CA LYS A 279 11.65 -20.74 20.07
C LYS A 279 13.03 -20.52 19.42
N ASP A 280 13.99 -21.41 19.65
CA ASP A 280 15.37 -21.24 19.16
C ASP A 280 15.44 -21.23 17.62
N ARG A 281 14.61 -22.05 16.95
CA ARG A 281 14.52 -22.08 15.47
C ARG A 281 13.81 -20.85 14.90
N LEU A 282 12.85 -20.31 15.64
CA LEU A 282 12.09 -19.13 15.24
C LEU A 282 12.93 -17.85 15.33
N ILE A 283 13.78 -17.73 16.34
CA ILE A 283 14.57 -16.51 16.59
C ILE A 283 15.98 -16.55 15.97
N SER A 284 16.39 -17.67 15.36
CA SER A 284 17.70 -17.75 14.72
C SER A 284 17.81 -16.79 13.55
N VAL A 285 18.97 -16.14 13.43
CA VAL A 285 19.40 -15.37 12.26
C VAL A 285 20.65 -16.08 11.75
N GLU A 286 20.59 -16.62 10.54
CA GLU A 286 21.68 -17.38 9.91
C GLU A 286 22.30 -16.54 8.79
N ASP A 287 21.83 -16.72 7.56
CA ASP A 287 22.37 -16.12 6.34
C ASP A 287 21.45 -15.03 5.76
N GLU A 288 20.53 -14.48 6.55
CA GLU A 288 19.64 -13.41 6.09
C GLU A 288 20.34 -12.06 6.01
N GLU A 289 20.16 -11.37 4.87
CA GLU A 289 20.79 -10.07 4.63
C GLU A 289 20.00 -8.93 5.30
N ASN A 290 18.68 -9.07 5.41
CA ASN A 290 17.79 -8.08 6.01
C ASN A 290 16.62 -8.72 6.77
N ILE A 291 15.84 -7.88 7.46
CA ILE A 291 14.73 -8.31 8.31
C ILE A 291 13.53 -8.88 7.51
N ASN A 292 13.27 -8.40 6.28
CA ASN A 292 12.21 -8.95 5.42
C ASN A 292 12.53 -10.39 5.03
N GLU A 293 13.76 -10.66 4.60
CA GLU A 293 14.22 -12.01 4.27
C GLU A 293 14.09 -12.95 5.45
N TRP A 294 14.47 -12.49 6.65
CA TRP A 294 14.27 -13.25 7.88
C TRP A 294 12.79 -13.54 8.13
N TYR A 295 11.92 -12.55 8.03
CA TYR A 295 10.49 -12.74 8.21
C TYR A 295 9.92 -13.77 7.24
N ILE A 296 10.23 -13.64 5.93
CA ILE A 296 9.79 -14.56 4.88
C ILE A 296 10.28 -15.98 5.17
N LYS A 297 11.58 -16.18 5.44
CA LYS A 297 12.13 -17.51 5.75
C LYS A 297 11.49 -18.13 6.99
N LYS A 298 11.14 -17.33 8.01
CA LYS A 298 10.43 -17.84 9.19
C LYS A 298 8.97 -18.20 8.89
N GLN A 299 8.27 -17.44 8.04
CA GLN A 299 6.94 -17.84 7.57
C GLN A 299 6.98 -19.14 6.78
N GLU A 300 7.94 -19.30 5.86
CA GLU A 300 8.16 -20.53 5.09
C GLU A 300 8.48 -21.73 6.00
N LEU A 301 9.35 -21.53 7.00
CA LEU A 301 9.67 -22.54 8.00
C LEU A 301 8.40 -23.04 8.71
N ILE A 302 7.54 -22.13 9.17
CA ILE A 302 6.30 -22.48 9.86
C ILE A 302 5.34 -23.21 8.91
N SER A 303 5.23 -22.75 7.67
CA SER A 303 4.41 -23.38 6.63
C SER A 303 4.92 -24.78 6.24
N SER A 304 6.21 -25.08 6.45
CA SER A 304 6.78 -26.41 6.19
C SER A 304 6.56 -27.43 7.33
N LEU A 305 6.06 -27.00 8.48
CA LEU A 305 5.81 -27.88 9.62
C LEU A 305 4.71 -28.89 9.26
N ASN A 306 4.88 -30.15 9.67
CA ASN A 306 3.91 -31.20 9.36
C ASN A 306 2.57 -30.95 10.09
N ASN A 307 1.45 -31.10 9.37
CA ASN A 307 0.09 -30.97 9.91
C ASN A 307 -0.26 -32.04 10.95
N GLU A 308 0.45 -33.18 10.98
CA GLU A 308 0.26 -34.21 12.01
C GLU A 308 0.88 -33.81 13.35
N ASP A 309 1.96 -33.03 13.32
CA ASP A 309 2.73 -32.64 14.51
C ASP A 309 2.32 -31.27 15.05
N TYR A 310 1.79 -30.39 14.19
CA TYR A 310 1.37 -29.03 14.52
C TYR A 310 -0.02 -28.76 13.96
N THR A 311 -0.95 -28.44 14.85
CA THR A 311 -2.28 -27.99 14.47
C THR A 311 -2.23 -26.62 13.81
N CYS A 312 -3.28 -26.29 13.05
CA CYS A 312 -3.39 -24.98 12.41
C CYS A 312 -3.29 -23.82 13.41
N GLU A 313 -3.97 -23.90 14.57
CA GLU A 313 -3.87 -22.86 15.60
C GLU A 313 -2.46 -22.73 16.18
N GLN A 314 -1.73 -23.85 16.34
CA GLN A 314 -0.34 -23.80 16.80
C GLN A 314 0.54 -23.07 15.78
N LYS A 315 0.36 -23.34 14.48
CA LYS A 315 1.08 -22.64 13.43
C LYS A 315 0.74 -21.14 13.40
N GLN A 316 -0.53 -20.78 13.52
CA GLN A 316 -0.94 -19.36 13.64
C GLN A 316 -0.29 -18.69 14.86
N ALA A 317 -0.14 -19.39 16.00
CA ALA A 317 0.55 -18.86 17.18
C ALA A 317 2.05 -18.64 16.95
N LEU A 318 2.71 -19.54 16.21
CA LEU A 318 4.11 -19.37 15.80
C LEU A 318 4.25 -18.16 14.87
N ARG A 319 3.32 -17.96 13.92
CA ARG A 319 3.32 -16.80 13.00
C ARG A 319 3.13 -15.49 13.75
N LEU A 320 2.25 -15.47 14.74
CA LEU A 320 2.04 -14.32 15.62
C LEU A 320 3.32 -13.94 16.38
N ALA A 321 4.07 -14.93 16.87
CA ALA A 321 5.33 -14.68 17.56
C ALA A 321 6.38 -14.05 16.64
N ILE A 322 6.54 -14.60 15.43
CA ILE A 322 7.45 -14.07 14.40
C ILE A 322 7.04 -12.66 13.99
N PHE A 323 5.75 -12.42 13.77
CA PHE A 323 5.22 -11.11 13.42
C PHE A 323 5.46 -10.06 14.51
N SER A 324 5.27 -10.43 15.79
CA SER A 324 5.56 -9.53 16.90
C SER A 324 7.04 -9.16 17.00
N LEU A 325 7.93 -10.13 16.77
CA LEU A 325 9.38 -9.88 16.72
C LEU A 325 9.74 -9.00 15.53
N TYR A 326 9.18 -9.29 14.36
CA TYR A 326 9.37 -8.52 13.15
C TYR A 326 8.98 -7.06 13.33
N ASN A 327 7.78 -6.76 13.83
CA ASN A 327 7.36 -5.37 14.05
C ASN A 327 8.27 -4.63 15.03
N THR A 328 8.75 -5.29 16.08
CA THR A 328 9.70 -4.64 16.99
C THR A 328 11.00 -4.31 16.25
N ALA A 329 11.55 -5.27 15.51
CA ALA A 329 12.80 -5.08 14.79
C ALA A 329 12.64 -4.13 13.57
N PHE A 330 11.45 -4.02 12.99
CA PHE A 330 11.09 -3.05 11.96
C PHE A 330 11.21 -1.62 12.48
N GLU A 331 10.75 -1.37 13.71
CA GLU A 331 10.83 -0.06 14.39
C GLU A 331 12.24 0.26 14.94
N GLU A 332 13.10 -0.76 15.08
CA GLU A 332 14.43 -0.66 15.71
C GLU A 332 15.58 -0.99 14.72
N GLU A 333 16.69 -1.57 15.22
CA GLU A 333 17.93 -1.86 14.48
C GLU A 333 17.85 -3.11 13.59
N GLY A 334 16.66 -3.49 13.14
CA GLY A 334 16.45 -4.59 12.20
C GLY A 334 16.91 -5.95 12.76
N LEU A 335 17.72 -6.68 12.00
CA LEU A 335 18.21 -8.01 12.38
C LEU A 335 18.98 -8.02 13.71
N GLU A 336 19.61 -6.91 14.10
CA GLU A 336 20.36 -6.89 15.36
C GLU A 336 19.44 -7.03 16.57
N THR A 337 18.27 -6.39 16.56
CA THR A 337 17.23 -6.58 17.57
C THR A 337 16.83 -8.05 17.70
N ILE A 338 16.73 -8.78 16.58
CA ILE A 338 16.42 -10.21 16.59
C ILE A 338 17.55 -11.03 17.22
N ARG A 339 18.81 -10.76 16.85
CA ARG A 339 20.00 -11.44 17.40
C ARG A 339 20.16 -11.21 18.90
N GLU A 340 19.97 -9.98 19.37
CA GLU A 340 20.03 -9.67 20.79
C GLU A 340 18.97 -10.43 21.59
N ARG A 341 17.74 -10.46 21.07
CA ARG A 341 16.64 -11.18 21.72
C ARG A 341 16.88 -12.68 21.72
N ALA A 342 17.47 -13.24 20.66
CA ALA A 342 17.91 -14.62 20.64
C ALA A 342 18.90 -14.93 21.76
N THR A 343 19.91 -14.08 21.94
CA THR A 343 20.96 -14.26 22.95
C THR A 343 20.43 -14.13 24.38
N LYS A 344 19.60 -13.13 24.68
CA LYS A 344 19.01 -12.89 26.02
C LYS A 344 18.05 -14.00 26.47
N LEU A 345 17.65 -14.86 25.54
CA LEU A 345 16.70 -15.95 25.77
C LEU A 345 17.39 -17.30 26.04
N GLU A 346 18.71 -17.35 25.85
CA GLU A 346 19.62 -18.48 26.16
C GLU A 346 20.28 -18.35 27.55
N GLU A 347 20.30 -17.15 28.12
CA GLU A 347 20.72 -16.83 29.51
C GLU A 347 19.58 -17.00 30.52
#